data_AF-A0A967S4P3-F1
#
_entry.id   AF-A0A967S4P3-F1
#
_cell.length_a   1.000
_cell.length_b   1.000
_cell.length_c   1.000
_cell.angle_alpha   90.00
_cell.angle_beta   90.00
_cell.angle_gamma   90.00
#
_symmetry.space_group_name_H-M   'P 1'
#
loop_
_entity.id
_entity.type
_entity.pdbx_description
1 polymer ?
#
loop_
_entity_poly.entity_id
_entity_poly.type
_entity_poly.pdbx_seq_one_letter_code
_entity_poly.pdbx_strand_id
1 'polypeptide(L)'
;GYYCIDNLPVVLLPGFAEALESRRGGSTSRVAVGIDSRNREFLQSLPETLRELEELGLDYRIVFLESDEAVLIQRFSETRRKHPLTDA
;
A
#
# COMPACT_ATOMS: atom_id res chain seq x y z
N GLY A 1 2.51 5.25 -16.95
CA GLY A 1 2.71 5.31 -15.49
C GLY A 1 1.94 4.21 -14.82
N TYR A 2 1.85 4.26 -13.49
CA TYR A 2 0.94 3.43 -12.68
C TYR A 2 -0.19 4.30 -12.14
N TYR A 3 -1.39 3.75 -12.02
CA TYR A 3 -2.45 4.31 -11.18
C TYR A 3 -2.14 3.92 -9.73
N CYS A 4 -1.87 4.91 -8.89
CA CYS A 4 -1.40 4.67 -7.53
C CYS A 4 -2.53 4.87 -6.53
N ILE A 5 -2.68 3.90 -5.62
CA ILE A 5 -3.52 4.00 -4.43
C ILE A 5 -2.60 3.85 -3.22
N ASP A 6 -2.76 4.73 -2.25
CA ASP A 6 -1.99 4.67 -1.01
C ASP A 6 -2.85 4.21 0.16
N ASN A 7 -2.23 3.55 1.13
CA ASN A 7 -2.82 3.10 2.38
C ASN A 7 -4.12 2.25 2.22
N LEU A 8 -4.17 1.37 1.21
CA LEU A 8 -5.30 0.47 1.02
C LEU A 8 -5.21 -0.69 2.03
N PRO A 9 -6.27 -0.99 2.80
CA PRO A 9 -6.31 -2.21 3.60
C PRO A 9 -6.23 -3.45 2.71
N VAL A 10 -5.40 -4.42 3.10
CA VAL A 10 -5.20 -5.69 2.38
C VAL A 10 -6.52 -6.38 2.04
N VAL A 11 -7.45 -6.42 3.00
CA VAL A 11 -8.76 -7.08 2.85
C VAL A 11 -9.64 -6.50 1.74
N LEU A 12 -9.37 -5.28 1.26
CA LEU A 12 -10.12 -4.65 0.17
C LEU A 12 -9.49 -4.88 -1.21
N LEU A 13 -8.30 -5.48 -1.26
CA LEU A 13 -7.55 -5.69 -2.49
C LEU A 13 -8.29 -6.59 -3.51
N PRO A 14 -8.94 -7.71 -3.12
CA PRO A 14 -9.65 -8.57 -4.07
C PRO A 14 -10.81 -7.85 -4.77
N GLY A 15 -11.71 -7.24 -3.99
CA GLY A 15 -12.84 -6.49 -4.54
C GLY A 15 -12.42 -5.26 -5.36
N PHE A 16 -11.30 -4.63 -5.00
CA PHE A 16 -10.71 -3.58 -5.82
C PHE A 16 -10.19 -4.13 -7.16
N ALA A 17 -9.56 -5.29 -7.15
CA ALA A 17 -9.05 -5.94 -8.36
C ALA A 17 -10.17 -6.38 -9.32
N GLU A 18 -11.25 -6.96 -8.81
CA GLU A 18 -12.45 -7.27 -9.60
C GLU A 18 -13.06 -6.03 -10.26
N ALA A 19 -13.14 -4.92 -9.51
CA ALA A 19 -13.64 -3.64 -10.02
C ALA A 19 -12.74 -3.07 -11.14
N LEU A 20 -11.44 -3.35 -11.11
CA LEU A 20 -10.52 -2.97 -12.19
C LEU A 20 -10.75 -3.83 -13.44
N GLU A 21 -10.87 -5.15 -13.29
CA GLU A 21 -11.10 -6.06 -14.42
C GLU A 21 -12.42 -5.74 -15.14
N SER A 22 -13.50 -5.51 -14.40
CA SER A 22 -14.82 -5.16 -14.98
C SER A 22 -14.84 -3.83 -15.75
N ARG A 23 -13.88 -2.93 -15.51
CA ARG A 23 -13.77 -1.63 -16.18
C ARG A 23 -12.87 -1.65 -17.42
N ARG A 24 -12.24 -2.78 -17.80
CA ARG A 24 -11.25 -2.88 -18.89
C ARG A 24 -11.81 -2.76 -20.32
N GLY A 25 -12.71 -1.80 -20.57
CA GLY A 25 -13.18 -1.41 -21.90
C GLY A 25 -12.18 -0.63 -22.77
N GLY A 26 -10.86 -0.84 -22.65
CA GLY A 26 -9.91 -0.33 -23.66
C GLY A 26 -8.51 0.15 -23.22
N SER A 27 -8.12 0.09 -21.94
CA SER A 27 -6.73 0.43 -21.56
C SER A 27 -6.25 -0.39 -20.36
N THR A 28 -5.13 -1.10 -20.53
CA THR A 28 -4.45 -1.84 -19.47
C THR A 28 -3.77 -0.86 -18.52
N SER A 29 -4.51 -0.36 -17.54
CA SER A 29 -3.94 0.47 -16.47
C SER A 29 -3.10 -0.40 -15.55
N ARG A 30 -1.78 -0.15 -15.50
CA ARG A 30 -0.91 -0.72 -14.47
C ARG A 30 -1.26 -0.07 -13.14
N VAL A 31 -1.44 -0.85 -12.07
CA VAL A 31 -1.85 -0.33 -10.76
C VAL A 31 -0.77 -0.59 -9.72
N ALA A 32 -0.51 0.40 -8.87
CA ALA A 32 0.38 0.30 -7.72
C ALA A 32 -0.43 0.56 -6.46
N VAL A 33 -0.35 -0.35 -5.50
CA VAL A 33 -1.09 -0.25 -4.23
C VAL A 33 -0.10 -0.20 -3.08
N GLY A 34 -0.16 0.87 -2.30
CA GLY A 34 0.53 1.01 -1.02
C GLY A 34 -0.29 0.34 0.07
N ILE A 35 0.31 -0.65 0.73
CA ILE A 35 -0.26 -1.31 1.90
C ILE A 35 0.51 -0.83 3.12
N ASP A 36 -0.22 -0.35 4.13
CA ASP A 36 0.38 0.15 5.36
C ASP A 36 0.51 -0.95 6.42
N SER A 37 1.73 -1.13 6.94
CA SER A 37 2.05 -2.15 7.91
C SER A 37 1.61 -1.84 9.35
N ARG A 38 1.11 -0.63 9.62
CA ARG A 38 0.66 -0.20 10.96
C ARG A 38 -0.51 -1.05 11.47
N ASN A 39 -1.36 -1.52 10.57
CA ASN A 39 -2.49 -2.39 10.92
C ASN A 39 -2.09 -3.86 10.76
N ARG A 40 -1.32 -4.37 11.74
CA ARG A 40 -0.82 -5.75 11.76
C ARG A 40 -1.91 -6.81 11.59
N GLU A 41 -3.11 -6.55 12.10
CA GLU A 41 -4.27 -7.45 11.94
C GLU A 41 -4.65 -7.64 10.47
N PHE A 42 -4.62 -6.59 9.65
CA PHE A 42 -4.92 -6.69 8.22
C PHE A 42 -3.80 -7.41 7.46
N LEU A 43 -2.55 -7.29 7.88
CA LEU A 43 -1.45 -8.02 7.27
C LEU A 43 -1.55 -9.54 7.46
N GLN A 44 -2.22 -10.02 8.52
CA GLN A 44 -2.42 -11.46 8.72
C GLN A 44 -3.24 -12.09 7.60
N SER A 45 -4.13 -11.31 6.95
CA SER A 45 -4.94 -11.76 5.81
C SER A 45 -4.18 -11.75 4.47
N LEU A 46 -2.98 -11.17 4.42
CA LEU A 46 -2.23 -10.99 3.18
C LEU A 46 -1.98 -12.28 2.39
N PRO A 47 -1.57 -13.41 3.00
CA PRO A 47 -1.36 -14.64 2.25
C PRO A 47 -2.63 -15.14 1.55
N GLU A 48 -3.79 -15.01 2.19
CA GLU A 48 -5.06 -15.45 1.61
C GLU A 48 -5.51 -14.49 0.51
N THR A 49 -5.43 -13.19 0.77
CA THR A 49 -5.71 -12.15 -0.24
C THR A 49 -4.85 -12.32 -1.50
N LEU A 50 -3.57 -12.67 -1.37
CA LEU A 50 -2.71 -12.91 -2.53
C LEU A 50 -3.15 -14.14 -3.33
N ARG A 51 -3.61 -15.21 -2.68
CA ARG A 51 -4.18 -16.38 -3.38
C ARG A 51 -5.43 -16.00 -4.16
N GLU A 52 -6.33 -15.21 -3.57
CA GLU A 52 -7.53 -14.74 -4.26
C GLU A 52 -7.16 -13.94 -5.52
N LEU A 53 -6.10 -13.12 -5.48
CA LEU A 53 -5.60 -12.43 -6.67
C LEU A 53 -5.04 -13.39 -7.73
N GLU A 54 -4.36 -14.46 -7.33
CA GLU A 54 -3.87 -15.50 -8.25
C GLU A 54 -5.04 -16.25 -8.90
N GLU A 55 -6.10 -16.55 -8.14
CA GLU A 55 -7.33 -17.17 -8.64
C GLU A 55 -8.09 -16.28 -9.63
N LEU A 56 -8.00 -14.95 -9.46
CA LEU A 56 -8.49 -13.96 -10.44
C LEU A 56 -7.60 -13.85 -11.69
N GLY A 57 -6.47 -14.57 -11.74
CA GLY A 57 -5.53 -14.57 -12.87
C GLY A 57 -4.69 -13.30 -12.98
N LEU A 58 -4.48 -12.60 -11.86
CA LEU A 58 -3.77 -11.33 -11.84
C LEU A 58 -2.29 -11.50 -11.53
N ASP A 59 -1.43 -11.03 -12.43
CA ASP A 59 -0.01 -10.91 -12.17
C ASP A 59 0.27 -9.76 -11.20
N TYR A 60 0.98 -10.04 -10.11
CA TYR A 60 1.40 -9.02 -9.15
C TYR A 60 2.89 -9.11 -8.83
N ARG A 61 3.43 -8.01 -8.30
CA ARG A 61 4.80 -7.92 -7.76
C ARG A 61 4.76 -7.18 -6.44
N ILE A 62 5.33 -7.80 -5.41
CA ILE A 62 5.45 -7.20 -4.08
C ILE A 62 6.79 -6.48 -3.99
N VAL A 63 6.76 -5.24 -3.50
CA VAL A 63 7.94 -4.48 -3.13
C VAL A 63 7.81 -4.12 -1.66
N PHE A 64 8.75 -4.60 -0.85
CA PHE A 64 8.85 -4.27 0.57
C PHE A 64 10.05 -3.35 0.78
N LEU A 65 9.83 -2.22 1.46
CA LEU A 65 10.85 -1.24 1.76
C LEU A 65 11.14 -1.28 3.25
N GLU A 66 12.41 -1.43 3.61
CA GLU A 66 12.87 -1.45 5.01
C GLU A 66 13.96 -0.40 5.25
N SER A 67 14.20 -0.12 6.53
CA SER A 67 15.19 0.85 6.99
C SER A 67 15.49 0.60 8.47
N ASP A 68 16.69 0.97 8.90
CA ASP A 68 17.05 0.92 10.32
C ASP A 68 16.15 1.84 11.15
N GLU A 69 15.87 1.43 12.39
CA GLU A 69 15.01 2.16 13.33
C GLU A 69 15.50 3.60 13.55
N ALA A 70 16.82 3.80 13.72
CA ALA A 70 17.42 5.12 13.90
C ALA A 70 17.11 6.06 12.72
N VAL A 71 17.14 5.53 11.49
CA VAL A 71 16.85 6.29 10.26
C VAL A 71 15.35 6.59 10.16
N LEU A 72 14.47 5.65 10.56
CA LEU A 72 13.03 5.87 10.63
C LEU A 72 12.69 7.00 11.62
N ILE A 73 13.30 7.00 12.81
CA ILE A 73 13.14 8.04 13.84
C ILE A 73 13.62 9.40 13.32
N GLN A 74 14.77 9.43 12.64
CA GLN A 74 15.31 10.65 12.06
C GLN A 74 14.34 11.26 11.03
N ARG A 75 13.86 10.46 10.06
CA ARG A 75 12.90 10.91 9.03
C ARG A 75 11.58 11.43 9.61
N PHE A 76 11.09 10.77 10.65
CA PHE A 76 9.89 11.23 11.35
C PHE A 76 10.10 12.58 12.05
N SER A 77 11.27 12.77 12.67
CA SER A 77 11.63 14.03 13.33
C SER A 77 11.78 15.19 12.34
N GLU A 78 12.35 14.92 11.16
CA GLU A 78 12.56 15.91 10.10
C GLU A 78 11.26 16.39 9.44
N THR A 79 10.21 15.55 9.41
CA THR A 79 8.93 15.90 8.79
C THR A 79 8.00 16.71 9.70
N ARG A 80 8.26 16.76 11.00
CA ARG A 80 7.57 17.66 11.94
C ARG A 80 8.28 19.02 11.96
N ARG A 81 7.68 20.03 11.30
CA ARG A 81 8.08 21.43 11.56
C ARG A 81 7.95 21.69 13.06
N LYS A 82 9.05 22.08 13.72
CA LYS A 82 8.95 22.78 15.01
C LYS A 82 8.06 23.99 14.79
N HIS A 83 6.98 24.11 15.55
CA HIS A 83 6.19 25.34 15.53
C HIS A 83 7.12 26.48 15.99
N PRO A 84 7.17 27.63 15.30
CA PRO A 84 8.08 28.73 15.65
C PRO A 84 7.77 29.42 17.00
N LEU A 85 6.97 28.79 17.87
CA LEU A 85 6.60 29.29 19.20
C LEU A 85 6.90 28.29 20.33
N THR A 86 7.65 27.23 20.06
CA THR A 86 8.12 26.31 21.11
C THR A 86 9.54 26.67 21.53
N ASP A 87 9.67 27.87 22.09
CA ASP A 87 10.66 28.26 23.10
C ASP A 87 10.11 29.53 23.79
N ALA A 88 9.46 29.31 24.92
CA ALA A 88 9.27 30.27 26.00
C ALA A 88 9.48 29.51 27.32
#